data_AF-A0A3D1XUR9-F1
#
_entry.id   AF-A0A3D1XUR9-F1
#
_cell.length_a   1.000
_cell.length_b   1.000
_cell.length_c   1.000
_cell.angle_alpha   90.00
_cell.angle_beta   90.00
_cell.angle_gamma   90.00
#
_symmetry.space_group_name_H-M   'P 1'
#
loop_
_entity.id
_entity.type
_entity.pdbx_description
1 polymer ?
#
loop_
_entity_poly.entity_id
_entity_poly.type
_entity_poly.pdbx_seq_one_letter_code
_entity_poly.pdbx_strand_id
1 'polypeptide(L)'
;MANFIQKKDWQISENFATPESVYLRRREFIQGTALTSLATVGALYGCGPSTVPNTLPEIKWNETEKTLYPAKRSPEFELDRPLTDEKISGTYNNFYEFGSDKIDPVHYAQKLNTRPWTVEVGGLV
;
A
#
# COMPACT_ATOMS: atom_id res chain seq x y z
N MET A 1 -45.73 3.24 -3.26
CA MET A 1 -45.39 1.83 -2.98
C MET A 1 -44.40 1.81 -1.82
N ALA A 2 -44.73 1.19 -0.70
CA ALA A 2 -43.85 1.16 0.48
C ALA A 2 -42.78 0.07 0.29
N ASN A 3 -41.50 0.45 0.39
CA ASN A 3 -40.39 -0.50 0.37
C ASN A 3 -40.31 -1.21 1.74
N PHE A 4 -40.73 -2.47 1.79
CA PHE A 4 -40.55 -3.33 2.96
C PHE A 4 -39.21 -4.06 2.85
N ILE A 5 -38.24 -3.69 3.69
CA ILE A 5 -36.94 -4.36 3.75
C ILE A 5 -37.02 -5.42 4.85
N GLN A 6 -37.18 -6.68 4.45
CA GLN A 6 -37.14 -7.81 5.38
C GLN A 6 -35.68 -8.11 5.74
N LYS A 7 -35.32 -7.94 7.03
CA LYS A 7 -33.99 -8.29 7.54
C LYS A 7 -33.85 -9.81 7.61
N LYS A 8 -32.67 -10.33 7.26
CA LYS A 8 -32.34 -11.75 7.36
C LYS A 8 -32.15 -12.14 8.83
N ASP A 9 -32.45 -13.37 9.20
CA ASP A 9 -32.44 -13.83 10.61
C ASP A 9 -31.06 -13.70 11.30
N TRP A 10 -29.98 -13.75 10.52
CA TRP A 10 -28.60 -13.57 11.02
C TRP A 10 -28.18 -12.10 11.13
N GLN A 11 -28.99 -11.17 10.63
CA GLN A 11 -28.70 -9.75 10.60
C GLN A 11 -29.21 -9.08 11.89
N ILE A 12 -28.59 -9.45 13.02
CA ILE A 12 -28.86 -8.82 14.31
C ILE A 12 -28.51 -7.32 14.28
N SER A 13 -29.24 -6.51 15.03
CA SER A 13 -28.90 -5.09 15.16
C SER A 13 -27.55 -4.95 15.86
N GLU A 14 -26.71 -4.03 15.38
CA GLU A 14 -25.40 -3.74 15.97
C GLU A 14 -25.50 -3.36 17.46
N ASN A 15 -26.64 -2.83 17.91
CA ASN A 15 -26.93 -2.53 19.31
C ASN A 15 -26.88 -3.79 20.22
N PHE A 16 -27.10 -4.98 19.66
CA PHE A 16 -26.96 -6.26 20.39
C PHE A 16 -25.52 -6.78 20.40
N ALA A 17 -24.67 -6.32 19.46
CA ALA A 17 -23.28 -6.76 19.41
C ALA A 17 -22.45 -6.14 20.54
N THR A 18 -22.82 -4.96 21.03
CA THR A 18 -22.12 -4.29 22.16
C THR A 18 -23.09 -3.40 22.93
N PRO A 19 -23.21 -3.56 24.27
CA PRO A 19 -24.00 -2.65 25.09
C PRO A 19 -23.51 -1.20 24.99
N GLU A 20 -24.43 -0.25 24.99
CA GLU A 20 -24.13 1.19 24.84
C GLU A 20 -23.09 1.68 25.86
N SER A 21 -23.18 1.25 27.11
CA SER A 21 -22.22 1.61 28.15
C SER A 21 -20.79 1.11 27.87
N VAL A 22 -20.63 0.01 27.15
CA VAL A 22 -19.32 -0.51 26.71
C VAL A 22 -18.81 0.31 25.52
N TYR A 23 -19.68 0.66 24.58
CA TYR A 23 -19.33 1.54 23.44
C TYR A 23 -18.87 2.92 23.91
N LEU A 24 -19.63 3.57 24.81
CA LEU A 24 -19.30 4.91 25.32
C LEU A 24 -17.98 4.90 26.10
N ARG A 25 -17.75 3.89 26.98
CA ARG A 25 -16.47 3.75 27.71
C ARG A 25 -15.27 3.56 26.79
N ARG A 26 -15.41 2.83 25.67
CA ARG A 26 -14.33 2.70 24.67
C ARG A 26 -14.00 4.05 24.03
N ARG A 27 -15.02 4.88 23.75
CA ARG A 27 -14.84 6.20 23.17
C ARG A 27 -14.20 7.19 24.15
N GLU A 28 -14.64 7.17 25.41
CA GLU A 28 -14.03 7.93 26.50
C GLU A 28 -12.58 7.54 26.73
N PHE A 29 -12.26 6.23 26.73
CA PHE A 29 -10.88 5.75 26.82
C PHE A 29 -10.02 6.28 25.66
N ILE A 30 -10.47 6.16 24.41
CA ILE A 30 -9.75 6.68 23.24
C ILE A 30 -9.53 8.19 23.37
N GLN A 31 -10.56 8.96 23.74
CA GLN A 31 -10.47 10.41 23.93
C GLN A 31 -9.49 10.77 25.07
N GLY A 32 -9.53 10.05 26.19
CA GLY A 32 -8.62 10.25 27.32
C GLY A 32 -7.16 9.91 26.99
N THR A 33 -6.93 8.84 26.21
CA THR A 33 -5.59 8.44 25.77
C THR A 33 -5.01 9.32 24.65
N ALA A 34 -5.86 9.93 23.80
CA ALA A 34 -5.39 10.82 22.73
C ALA A 34 -4.66 12.06 23.28
N LEU A 35 -5.09 12.56 24.45
CA LEU A 35 -4.47 13.71 25.11
C LEU A 35 -3.11 13.36 25.74
N THR A 36 -2.92 12.15 26.24
CA THR A 36 -1.64 11.71 26.80
C THR A 36 -0.64 11.28 25.73
N SER A 37 -1.11 10.69 24.62
CA SER A 37 -0.23 10.27 23.51
C SER A 37 0.35 11.45 22.73
N LEU A 38 -0.35 12.58 22.61
CA LEU A 38 0.15 13.76 21.88
C LEU A 38 1.44 14.34 22.49
N ALA A 39 1.63 14.23 23.81
CA ALA A 39 2.85 14.72 24.48
C ALA A 39 4.07 13.79 24.29
N THR A 40 3.85 12.48 24.12
CA THR A 40 4.92 11.49 23.95
C THR A 40 5.29 11.21 22.50
N VAL A 41 4.39 11.48 21.55
CA VAL A 41 4.61 11.19 20.13
C VAL A 41 5.70 12.11 19.53
N GLY A 42 5.85 13.35 20.02
CA GLY A 42 6.92 14.26 19.59
C GLY A 42 8.35 13.77 19.89
N ALA A 43 8.54 12.95 20.93
CA ALA A 43 9.86 12.44 21.34
C ALA A 43 10.20 11.04 20.79
N LEU A 44 9.21 10.34 20.22
CA LEU A 44 9.38 9.00 19.62
C LEU A 44 9.38 9.03 18.08
N TYR A 45 9.35 10.20 17.44
CA TYR A 45 9.68 10.35 16.02
C TYR A 45 11.19 10.16 15.78
N GLY A 46 11.71 8.97 16.12
CA GLY A 46 12.95 8.43 15.54
C GLY A 46 12.79 8.03 14.07
N CYS A 47 11.56 8.07 13.55
CA CYS A 47 11.26 8.01 12.11
C CYS A 47 10.89 9.42 11.65
N GLY A 48 11.89 10.19 11.24
CA GLY A 48 11.64 11.38 10.41
C GLY A 48 10.90 10.98 9.14
N PRO A 49 10.17 11.89 8.47
CA PRO A 49 9.56 11.60 7.18
C PRO A 49 10.65 11.08 6.24
N SER A 50 10.58 9.80 5.84
CA SER A 50 11.47 9.28 4.80
C SER A 50 11.22 10.13 3.56
N THR A 51 12.20 10.96 3.23
CA THR A 51 12.11 11.87 2.10
C THR A 51 12.23 11.03 0.84
N VAL A 52 11.17 11.02 0.03
CA VAL A 52 11.19 10.34 -1.28
C VAL A 52 12.43 10.81 -2.04
N PRO A 53 13.28 9.88 -2.56
CA PRO A 53 14.47 10.26 -3.29
C PRO A 53 14.12 11.19 -4.46
N ASN A 54 14.88 12.28 -4.62
CA ASN A 54 14.62 13.26 -5.70
C ASN A 54 14.85 12.67 -7.10
N THR A 55 15.64 11.61 -7.20
CA THR A 55 15.98 10.93 -8.45
C THR A 55 15.84 9.43 -8.26
N LEU A 56 15.14 8.78 -9.20
CA LEU A 56 15.10 7.32 -9.29
C LEU A 56 16.49 6.80 -9.71
N PRO A 57 16.91 5.62 -9.22
CA PRO A 57 18.18 5.02 -9.62
C PRO A 57 18.18 4.65 -11.09
N GLU A 58 19.33 4.82 -11.75
CA GLU A 58 19.50 4.51 -13.17
C GLU A 58 19.46 2.99 -13.41
N ILE A 59 18.66 2.57 -14.40
CA ILE A 59 18.59 1.16 -14.81
C ILE A 59 19.75 0.84 -15.75
N LYS A 60 20.65 -0.06 -15.32
CA LYS A 60 21.78 -0.52 -16.14
C LYS A 60 21.35 -1.67 -17.04
N TRP A 61 20.99 -1.43 -18.30
CA TRP A 61 20.60 -2.49 -19.25
C TRP A 61 21.80 -3.28 -19.79
N ASN A 62 21.66 -4.59 -20.00
CA ASN A 62 22.60 -5.38 -20.79
C ASN A 62 22.35 -5.17 -22.31
N GLU A 63 23.27 -5.64 -23.16
CA GLU A 63 23.19 -5.42 -24.61
C GLU A 63 21.94 -6.02 -25.26
N THR A 64 21.48 -7.17 -24.77
CA THR A 64 20.23 -7.79 -25.25
C THR A 64 19.00 -7.00 -24.83
N GLU A 65 18.96 -6.46 -23.62
CA GLU A 65 17.82 -5.70 -23.12
C GLU A 65 17.70 -4.34 -23.81
N LYS A 66 18.82 -3.72 -24.18
CA LYS A 66 18.83 -2.47 -24.97
C LYS A 66 18.15 -2.62 -26.33
N THR A 67 18.09 -3.84 -26.89
CA THR A 67 17.36 -4.07 -28.15
C THR A 67 15.88 -4.35 -27.94
N LEU A 68 15.49 -4.79 -26.73
CA LEU A 68 14.11 -5.15 -26.37
C LEU A 68 13.34 -3.98 -25.75
N TYR A 69 14.01 -3.08 -25.05
CA TYR A 69 13.40 -1.98 -24.31
C TYR A 69 13.81 -0.59 -24.85
N PRO A 70 12.90 0.40 -24.80
CA PRO A 70 11.53 0.31 -24.31
C PRO A 70 10.63 -0.49 -25.27
N ALA A 71 9.76 -1.33 -24.71
CA ALA A 71 8.83 -2.13 -25.50
C ALA A 71 7.83 -1.20 -26.22
N LYS A 72 7.48 -1.57 -27.47
CA LYS A 72 6.45 -0.84 -28.23
C LYS A 72 5.09 -1.02 -27.56
N ARG A 73 4.32 0.06 -27.45
CA ARG A 73 2.93 -0.01 -26.95
C ARG A 73 2.05 -0.73 -27.97
N SER A 74 1.19 -1.61 -27.48
CA SER A 74 0.17 -2.27 -28.30
C SER A 74 -1.06 -1.37 -28.44
N PRO A 75 -1.63 -1.23 -29.66
CA PRO A 75 -2.88 -0.50 -29.86
C PRO A 75 -4.10 -1.20 -29.25
N GLU A 76 -3.98 -2.48 -28.87
CA GLU A 76 -5.07 -3.22 -28.22
C GLU A 76 -5.30 -2.79 -26.76
N PHE A 77 -4.31 -2.15 -26.14
CA PHE A 77 -4.33 -1.75 -24.73
C PHE A 77 -4.20 -0.23 -24.58
N GLU A 78 -5.08 0.52 -25.26
CA GLU A 78 -5.22 1.96 -25.05
C GLU A 78 -5.95 2.27 -23.74
N LEU A 79 -5.47 3.29 -23.03
CA LEU A 79 -6.09 3.74 -21.79
C LEU A 79 -7.17 4.78 -22.10
N ASP A 80 -8.35 4.59 -21.51
CA ASP A 80 -9.45 5.56 -21.48
C ASP A 80 -9.28 6.61 -20.35
N ARG A 81 -8.17 6.53 -19.60
CA ARG A 81 -7.88 7.33 -18.42
C ARG A 81 -6.43 7.85 -18.41
N PRO A 82 -6.15 8.92 -17.64
CA PRO A 82 -4.78 9.41 -17.47
C PRO A 82 -3.86 8.34 -16.89
N LEU A 83 -2.61 8.32 -17.36
CA LEU A 83 -1.56 7.47 -16.83
C LEU A 83 -1.09 8.03 -15.48
N THR A 84 -0.89 7.16 -14.49
CA THR A 84 -0.24 7.55 -13.23
C THR A 84 1.20 7.98 -13.48
N ASP A 85 1.61 9.10 -12.89
CA ASP A 85 2.98 9.60 -13.00
C ASP A 85 3.99 8.54 -12.54
N GLU A 86 5.08 8.38 -13.32
CA GLU A 86 6.15 7.42 -13.04
C GLU A 86 6.75 7.61 -11.64
N LYS A 87 6.86 8.86 -11.19
CA LYS A 87 7.33 9.17 -9.84
C LYS A 87 6.46 8.51 -8.78
N ILE A 88 5.14 8.51 -8.95
CA ILE A 88 4.22 7.92 -7.98
C ILE A 88 4.26 6.40 -8.07
N SER A 89 4.17 5.84 -9.28
CA SER A 89 4.21 4.38 -9.47
C SER A 89 5.56 3.76 -9.05
N GLY A 90 6.66 4.50 -9.14
CA GLY A 90 7.98 4.07 -8.68
C GLY A 90 8.24 4.24 -7.19
N THR A 91 7.49 5.11 -6.49
CA THR A 91 7.80 5.48 -5.08
C THR A 91 6.77 5.03 -4.06
N TYR A 92 5.50 4.88 -4.45
CA TYR A 92 4.40 4.55 -3.55
C TYR A 92 3.92 3.12 -3.79
N ASN A 93 4.53 2.16 -3.09
CA ASN A 93 4.38 0.73 -3.38
C ASN A 93 4.11 -0.10 -2.11
N ASN A 94 3.54 -1.29 -2.31
CA ASN A 94 3.50 -2.33 -1.28
C ASN A 94 4.51 -3.41 -1.66
N PHE A 95 5.65 -3.43 -0.98
CA PHE A 95 6.68 -4.46 -1.15
C PHE A 95 7.24 -4.81 0.23
N TYR A 96 6.56 -5.76 0.90
CA TYR A 96 6.70 -5.99 2.34
C TYR A 96 8.06 -6.54 2.75
N GLU A 97 8.74 -7.25 1.84
CA GLU A 97 10.12 -7.70 2.01
C GLU A 97 11.10 -6.53 2.17
N PHE A 98 10.70 -5.33 1.74
CA PHE A 98 11.47 -4.10 1.84
C PHE A 98 10.79 -3.03 2.72
N GLY A 99 9.88 -3.41 3.61
CA GLY A 99 9.30 -2.51 4.62
C GLY A 99 7.77 -2.46 4.63
N SER A 100 7.20 -1.89 5.70
CA SER A 100 5.74 -1.81 5.88
C SER A 100 5.15 -0.49 5.41
N ASP A 101 5.96 0.57 5.33
CA ASP A 101 5.51 1.88 4.87
C ASP A 101 5.56 1.97 3.35
N LYS A 102 4.67 2.78 2.77
CA LYS A 102 4.48 2.88 1.31
C LYS A 102 5.69 3.38 0.54
N ILE A 103 6.61 4.04 1.25
CA ILE A 103 7.82 4.66 0.72
C ILE A 103 9.08 3.84 1.05
N ASP A 104 8.99 2.82 1.90
CA ASP A 104 10.12 1.96 2.22
C ASP A 104 10.69 1.25 0.99
N PRO A 105 9.87 0.74 0.04
CA PRO A 105 10.39 0.03 -1.13
C PRO A 105 11.34 0.87 -1.98
N VAL A 106 11.08 2.17 -2.17
CA VAL A 106 11.97 3.00 -2.99
C VAL A 106 13.36 3.15 -2.36
N HIS A 107 13.46 3.09 -1.04
CA HIS A 107 14.73 3.17 -0.32
C HIS A 107 15.47 1.84 -0.24
N TYR A 108 14.76 0.74 0.04
CA TYR A 108 15.39 -0.52 0.42
C TYR A 108 15.43 -1.57 -0.70
N ALA A 109 14.54 -1.49 -1.71
CA ALA A 109 14.50 -2.47 -2.80
C ALA A 109 15.75 -2.47 -3.70
N GLN A 110 16.57 -1.40 -3.64
CA GLN A 110 17.83 -1.31 -4.38
C GLN A 110 18.85 -2.37 -3.98
N LYS A 111 18.64 -3.05 -2.83
CA LYS A 111 19.47 -4.18 -2.38
C LYS A 111 19.12 -5.50 -3.08
N LEU A 112 18.01 -5.55 -3.81
CA LEU A 112 17.61 -6.74 -4.56
C LEU A 112 18.52 -6.92 -5.78
N ASN A 113 19.24 -8.03 -5.83
CA ASN A 113 19.96 -8.44 -7.03
C ASN A 113 18.95 -8.98 -8.05
N THR A 114 18.54 -8.12 -8.98
CA THR A 114 17.60 -8.49 -10.06
C THR A 114 18.28 -9.22 -11.22
N ARG A 115 19.62 -9.31 -11.23
CA ARG A 115 20.39 -10.03 -12.25
C ARG A 115 21.63 -10.73 -11.66
N PRO A 116 21.94 -11.94 -12.15
CA PRO A 116 21.12 -12.80 -13.02
C PRO A 116 19.84 -13.27 -12.29
N TRP A 117 18.78 -13.56 -13.03
CA TRP A 117 17.52 -14.07 -12.47
C TRP A 117 17.13 -15.38 -13.13
N THR A 118 16.73 -16.38 -12.35
CA THR A 118 16.27 -17.69 -12.84
C THR A 118 14.77 -17.77 -12.59
N VAL A 119 14.01 -18.06 -13.65
CA VAL A 119 12.56 -18.30 -13.57
C VAL A 119 12.32 -19.78 -13.84
N GLU A 120 11.71 -20.47 -12.88
CA GLU A 120 11.28 -21.85 -13.02
C GLU A 120 9.79 -21.90 -13.39
N VAL A 121 9.45 -22.70 -14.39
CA VAL A 121 8.07 -22.98 -14.80
C VAL A 121 7.82 -24.47 -14.57
N GLY A 122 6.89 -24.80 -13.66
CA GLY A 122 6.58 -26.17 -13.28
C GLY A 122 5.11 -26.35 -12.92
N GLY A 123 4.77 -27.52 -12.34
CA GLY A 123 3.39 -27.91 -12.03
C GLY A 123 2.79 -28.83 -13.10
N LEU A 124 1.46 -28.85 -13.22
CA LEU A 124 0.76 -29.52 -14.33
C LEU A 124 0.77 -28.57 -15.54
N VAL A 125 1.93 -28.53 -16.20
CA VAL A 125 2.19 -27.77 -17.43
C VAL A 125 2.18 -28.69 -18.64
#